data_AF-A0A2D4IZ03-F1
#
_entry.id   AF-A0A2D4IZ03-F1
#
_cell.length_a   1.000
_cell.length_b   1.000
_cell.length_c   1.000
_cell.angle_alpha   90.00
_cell.angle_beta   90.00
_cell.angle_gamma   90.00
#
_symmetry.space_group_name_H-M   'P 1'
#
loop_
_entity.id
_entity.type
_entity.pdbx_description
1 polymer ?
#
loop_
_entity_poly.entity_id
_entity_poly.type
_entity_poly.pdbx_seq_one_letter_code
_entity_poly.pdbx_strand_id
1 'polypeptide(L)'
;LQDHTISLRDYQGKTTLIIGKGKFSVQFQQFKGDLSLVIVDGSMPSLLGLDWFPALGLRVGGIHSIANSELDKLYSDYADVFSEGLGCYIGTPLSFNVDSAAVPVCMKPHRMPFNIRPKLDK
;
A
#
# COMPACT_ATOMS: atom_id res chain seq x y z
N LEU A 1 -11.23 -31.25 3.72
CA LEU A 1 -10.19 -30.19 3.61
C LEU A 1 -8.85 -30.88 3.52
N GLN A 2 -7.99 -30.51 2.58
CA GLN A 2 -6.65 -31.08 2.40
C GLN A 2 -5.59 -30.19 3.09
N ASP A 3 -4.44 -30.77 3.46
CA ASP A 3 -3.29 -30.06 4.01
C ASP A 3 -2.79 -28.94 3.08
N HIS A 4 -2.29 -27.85 3.67
CA HIS A 4 -2.09 -26.57 2.98
C HIS A 4 -0.66 -26.05 3.02
N THR A 5 -0.01 -25.96 1.85
CA THR A 5 1.28 -25.26 1.64
C THR A 5 1.11 -23.83 1.11
N ILE A 6 -0.14 -23.38 0.91
CA ILE A 6 -0.43 -22.07 0.33
C ILE A 6 -0.33 -21.01 1.43
N SER A 7 0.32 -19.88 1.15
CA SER A 7 0.32 -18.69 2.01
C SER A 7 -0.37 -17.56 1.25
N LEU A 8 -1.40 -16.98 1.86
CA LEU A 8 -2.09 -15.80 1.34
C LEU A 8 -1.61 -14.57 2.10
N ARG A 9 -1.37 -13.49 1.38
CA ARG A 9 -0.90 -12.22 1.93
C ARG A 9 -1.76 -11.10 1.39
N ASP A 10 -2.19 -10.19 2.25
CA ASP A 10 -2.93 -9.01 1.83
C ASP A 10 -2.00 -7.92 1.27
N TYR A 11 -2.58 -6.84 0.75
CA TYR A 11 -1.84 -5.70 0.21
C TYR A 11 -1.03 -4.93 1.26
N GLN A 12 -1.32 -5.11 2.55
CA GLN A 12 -0.56 -4.52 3.65
C GLN A 12 0.61 -5.43 4.07
N GLY A 13 0.78 -6.58 3.41
CA GLY A 13 1.84 -7.53 3.70
C GLY A 13 1.53 -8.47 4.87
N LYS A 14 0.31 -8.45 5.41
CA LYS A 14 -0.11 -9.35 6.49
C LYS A 14 -0.49 -10.72 5.92
N THR A 15 0.05 -11.77 6.53
CA THR A 15 -0.28 -13.16 6.17
C THR A 15 -1.64 -13.55 6.74
N THR A 16 -2.52 -14.07 5.90
CA THR A 16 -3.84 -14.60 6.30
C THR A 16 -3.70 -16.04 6.76
N LEU A 17 -4.31 -16.37 7.91
CA LEU A 17 -4.36 -17.73 8.41
C LEU A 17 -5.36 -18.56 7.57
N ILE A 18 -4.87 -19.62 6.94
CA ILE A 18 -5.66 -20.52 6.12
C ILE A 18 -6.05 -21.75 6.94
N ILE A 19 -7.35 -22.04 7.02
CA ILE A 19 -7.91 -23.23 7.67
C ILE A 19 -7.79 -24.45 6.73
N GLY A 20 -7.93 -24.23 5.42
CA GLY A 20 -7.61 -25.23 4.41
C GLY A 20 -8.20 -24.92 3.05
N LYS A 21 -8.11 -25.88 2.12
CA LYS A 21 -8.78 -25.82 0.82
C LYS A 21 -9.47 -27.12 0.51
N GLY A 22 -10.39 -27.02 -0.42
CA GLY A 22 -11.05 -28.17 -1.02
C GLY A 22 -11.71 -27.77 -2.32
N LYS A 23 -12.26 -28.79 -2.98
CA LYS A 23 -13.25 -28.61 -4.04
C LYS A 23 -14.63 -28.79 -3.42
N PHE A 24 -15.56 -27.94 -3.82
CA PHE A 24 -16.91 -27.90 -3.30
C PHE A 24 -17.87 -27.86 -4.47
N SER A 25 -18.96 -28.63 -4.37
CA SER A 25 -20.02 -28.61 -5.36
C SER A 25 -20.75 -27.27 -5.30
N VAL A 26 -20.66 -26.50 -6.38
CA VAL A 26 -21.29 -25.19 -6.53
C VAL A 26 -22.35 -25.27 -7.61
N GLN A 27 -23.49 -24.63 -7.35
CA GLN A 27 -24.56 -24.45 -8.32
C GLN A 27 -24.88 -22.97 -8.46
N PHE A 28 -24.78 -22.45 -9.67
CA PHE A 28 -25.08 -21.06 -9.99
C PHE A 28 -25.68 -20.96 -11.39
N GLN A 29 -26.90 -20.44 -11.51
CA GLN A 29 -27.64 -20.40 -12.77
C GLN A 29 -27.65 -21.77 -13.48
N GLN A 30 -27.02 -21.87 -14.65
CA GLN A 30 -26.92 -23.11 -15.43
C GLN A 30 -25.64 -23.90 -15.13
N PHE A 31 -24.72 -23.33 -14.35
CA PHE A 31 -23.50 -24.02 -13.93
C PHE A 31 -23.79 -24.92 -12.72
N LYS A 32 -23.31 -26.17 -12.81
CA LYS A 32 -23.26 -27.12 -11.71
C LYS A 32 -21.95 -27.90 -11.81
N GLY A 33 -21.08 -27.73 -10.81
CA GLY A 33 -19.77 -28.37 -10.82
C GLY A 33 -18.93 -28.04 -9.60
N ASP A 34 -17.79 -28.70 -9.49
CA ASP A 34 -16.89 -28.53 -8.35
C ASP A 34 -15.90 -27.38 -8.58
N LEU A 35 -15.91 -26.41 -7.67
CA LEU A 35 -14.98 -25.28 -7.69
C LEU A 35 -14.08 -25.29 -6.45
N SER A 36 -12.87 -24.77 -6.61
CA SER A 36 -11.89 -24.73 -5.52
C SER A 36 -12.19 -23.56 -4.58
N LEU A 37 -12.20 -23.82 -3.27
CA LEU A 37 -12.29 -22.79 -2.23
C LEU A 37 -11.11 -22.90 -1.27
N VAL A 38 -10.62 -21.75 -0.82
CA VAL A 38 -9.71 -21.63 0.31
C VAL A 38 -10.50 -21.03 1.47
N ILE A 39 -10.56 -21.75 2.58
CA ILE A 39 -11.20 -21.32 3.82
C ILE A 39 -10.14 -20.67 4.69
N VAL A 40 -10.41 -19.44 5.11
CA VAL A 40 -9.53 -18.65 5.96
C VAL A 40 -10.18 -18.44 7.31
N ASP A 41 -9.36 -18.22 8.33
CA ASP A 41 -9.84 -17.95 9.68
C ASP A 41 -10.23 -16.48 9.86
N GLY A 42 -11.31 -16.24 10.58
CA GLY A 42 -11.84 -14.91 10.90
C GLY A 42 -12.98 -14.41 10.01
N SER A 43 -13.54 -13.25 10.41
CA SER A 43 -14.62 -12.57 9.70
C SER A 43 -14.04 -11.65 8.62
N MET A 44 -13.82 -12.19 7.43
CA MET A 44 -13.38 -11.43 6.25
C MET A 44 -14.40 -11.53 5.12
N PRO A 45 -14.50 -10.52 4.24
CA PRO A 45 -15.31 -10.60 3.04
C PRO A 45 -14.88 -11.79 2.17
N SER A 46 -15.86 -12.49 1.61
CA SER A 46 -15.58 -13.56 0.64
C SER A 46 -14.99 -12.96 -0.64
N LEU A 47 -13.84 -13.48 -1.06
CA LEU A 47 -13.18 -13.06 -2.29
C LEU A 47 -13.42 -14.08 -3.38
N LEU A 48 -13.85 -13.60 -4.54
CA LEU A 48 -14.06 -14.42 -5.73
C LEU A 48 -12.80 -14.36 -6.61
N GLY A 49 -12.17 -15.50 -6.81
CA GLY A 49 -11.01 -15.63 -7.70
C GLY A 49 -11.40 -15.61 -9.18
N LEU A 50 -10.45 -15.25 -10.03
CA LEU A 50 -10.60 -15.28 -11.49
C LEU A 50 -10.85 -16.69 -12.03
N ASP A 51 -10.42 -17.72 -11.30
CA ASP A 51 -10.65 -19.14 -11.64
C ASP A 51 -12.15 -19.50 -11.61
N TRP A 52 -12.97 -18.76 -10.87
CA TRP A 52 -14.42 -18.93 -10.85
C TRP A 52 -15.14 -18.22 -12.01
N PHE A 53 -14.48 -17.28 -12.70
CA PHE A 53 -15.16 -16.43 -13.69
C PHE A 53 -15.81 -17.22 -14.83
N PRO A 54 -15.14 -18.20 -15.46
CA PRO A 54 -15.75 -19.00 -16.53
C PRO A 54 -17.00 -19.76 -16.05
N ALA A 55 -16.94 -20.35 -14.86
CA ALA A 55 -18.05 -21.10 -14.26
C ALA A 55 -19.26 -20.19 -13.96
N LEU A 56 -19.01 -18.92 -13.64
CA LEU A 56 -20.05 -17.95 -13.34
C LEU A 56 -20.47 -17.11 -14.55
N GLY A 57 -19.90 -17.34 -15.73
CA GLY A 57 -20.16 -16.54 -16.92
C GLY A 57 -19.65 -15.10 -16.81
N LEU A 58 -18.72 -14.83 -15.90
CA LEU A 58 -18.10 -13.52 -15.73
C LEU A 58 -16.97 -13.36 -16.76
N ARG A 59 -16.90 -12.19 -17.37
CA ARG A 59 -15.81 -11.82 -18.27
C ARG A 59 -15.41 -10.38 -18.03
N VAL A 60 -14.13 -10.17 -17.75
CA VAL A 60 -13.52 -8.84 -17.81
C VAL A 60 -12.94 -8.69 -19.20
N GLY A 61 -13.48 -7.77 -19.98
CA GLY A 61 -13.06 -7.55 -21.36
C GLY A 61 -13.32 -6.13 -21.82
N GLY A 62 -12.61 -5.74 -22.87
CA GLY A 62 -12.63 -4.39 -23.41
C GLY A 62 -11.78 -3.42 -22.59
N ILE A 63 -11.59 -2.22 -23.14
CA ILE A 63 -11.00 -1.11 -22.42
C ILE A 63 -12.17 -0.31 -21.84
N HIS A 64 -12.25 -0.24 -20.51
CA HIS A 64 -13.32 0.50 -19.83
C HIS A 64 -13.28 1.99 -20.17
N SER A 65 -12.08 2.56 -20.22
CA SER A 65 -11.84 3.93 -20.69
C SER A 65 -10.37 4.06 -21.13
N ILE A 66 -10.14 4.71 -22.27
CA ILE A 66 -8.83 5.26 -22.64
C ILE A 66 -8.94 6.75 -22.39
N ALA A 67 -8.61 7.19 -21.19
CA ALA A 67 -8.38 8.60 -20.97
C ALA A 67 -7.00 8.93 -21.54
N ASN A 68 -6.95 9.85 -22.50
CA ASN A 68 -5.71 10.58 -22.74
C ASN A 68 -5.47 11.38 -21.46
N SER A 69 -4.63 10.86 -20.58
CA SER A 69 -4.34 11.51 -19.32
C SER A 69 -3.86 12.91 -19.61
N GLU A 70 -4.59 13.92 -19.11
CA GLU A 70 -4.15 15.31 -19.08
C GLU A 70 -3.01 15.41 -18.04
N LEU A 71 -1.90 14.73 -18.33
CA LEU A 71 -0.71 14.71 -17.48
C LEU A 71 -0.25 16.14 -17.23
N ASP A 72 -0.41 17.03 -18.21
CA ASP A 72 -0.13 18.45 -18.06
C ASP A 72 -0.92 19.10 -16.91
N LYS A 73 -2.20 18.72 -16.72
CA LYS A 73 -2.99 19.19 -15.57
C LYS A 73 -2.52 18.54 -14.28
N LEU A 74 -2.19 17.25 -14.29
CA LEU A 74 -1.64 16.57 -13.11
C LEU A 74 -0.30 17.19 -12.66
N TYR A 75 0.59 17.50 -13.60
CA TYR A 75 1.84 18.19 -13.33
C TYR A 75 1.60 19.62 -12.83
N SER A 76 0.58 20.30 -13.34
CA SER A 76 0.17 21.61 -12.84
C SER A 76 -0.37 21.55 -11.41
N ASP A 77 -1.26 20.60 -11.11
CA ASP A 77 -1.93 20.47 -9.81
C ASP A 77 -0.96 20.06 -8.70
N TYR A 78 0.10 19.33 -9.04
CA TYR A 78 1.12 18.83 -8.11
C TYR A 78 2.52 19.34 -8.44
N ALA A 79 2.64 20.54 -9.01
CA ALA A 79 3.93 21.12 -9.40
C ALA A 79 4.94 21.11 -8.26
N ASP A 80 4.49 21.34 -7.02
CA ASP A 80 5.34 21.37 -5.84
C ASP A 80 6.01 20.01 -5.55
N VAL A 81 5.33 18.89 -5.80
CA VAL A 81 5.86 17.53 -5.60
C VAL A 81 6.99 17.22 -6.57
N PHE A 82 6.93 17.80 -7.76
CA PHE A 82 7.91 17.60 -8.84
C PHE A 82 8.87 18.78 -9.01
N SER A 83 8.82 19.76 -8.11
CA SER A 83 9.69 20.93 -8.15
C SER A 83 11.14 20.55 -7.82
N GLU A 84 12.10 21.29 -8.37
CA GLU A 84 13.51 21.07 -8.04
C GLU A 84 13.77 21.50 -6.58
N GLY A 85 13.97 20.52 -5.70
CA GLY A 85 14.31 20.76 -4.29
C GLY A 85 13.59 19.82 -3.34
N LEU A 86 13.80 20.02 -2.03
CA LEU A 86 13.16 19.23 -0.96
C LEU A 86 11.78 19.77 -0.54
N GLY A 87 11.41 20.98 -1.00
CA GLY A 87 10.25 21.70 -0.52
C GLY A 87 10.37 22.15 0.95
N CYS A 88 9.41 22.95 1.40
CA CYS A 88 9.24 23.30 2.81
C CYS A 88 8.04 22.54 3.36
N TYR A 89 8.10 22.12 4.62
CA TYR A 89 6.97 21.49 5.27
C TYR A 89 5.87 22.54 5.55
N ILE A 90 4.70 22.40 4.91
CA ILE A 90 3.52 23.28 5.06
C ILE A 90 2.43 22.61 5.92
N GLY A 91 2.73 21.43 6.49
CA GLY A 91 1.76 20.67 7.27
C GLY A 91 1.53 21.22 8.68
N THR A 92 0.93 20.38 9.54
CA THR A 92 0.62 20.71 10.92
C THR A 92 1.86 21.16 11.71
N PRO A 93 1.79 22.26 12.48
CA PRO A 93 2.91 22.71 13.30
C PRO A 93 3.53 21.57 14.10
N LEU A 94 4.85 21.39 13.94
CA LEU A 94 5.60 20.37 14.67
C LEU A 94 5.68 20.77 16.14
N SER A 95 5.12 19.93 17.02
CA SER A 95 5.29 20.06 18.46
C SER A 95 6.43 19.16 18.93
N PHE A 96 7.34 19.73 19.71
CA PHE A 96 8.34 18.96 20.44
C PHE A 96 7.83 18.75 21.86
N ASN A 97 7.61 17.50 22.24
CA ASN A 97 7.35 17.14 23.63
C ASN A 97 8.69 17.07 24.36
N VAL A 98 9.06 18.19 24.99
CA VAL A 98 10.24 18.30 25.83
C VAL A 98 9.82 18.13 27.29
N ASP A 99 10.59 17.36 28.06
CA ASP A 99 10.39 17.25 29.50
C ASP A 99 10.47 18.63 30.15
N SER A 100 9.47 18.98 30.97
CA SER A 100 9.41 20.26 31.69
C SER A 100 10.56 20.44 32.68
N ALA A 101 11.20 19.37 33.12
CA ALA A 101 12.40 19.42 33.95
C ALA A 101 13.72 19.54 33.15
N ALA A 102 13.66 19.47 31.81
CA ALA A 102 14.86 19.53 30.98
C ALA A 102 15.48 20.93 30.99
N VAL A 103 16.80 20.98 31.19
CA VAL A 103 17.57 22.23 31.16
C VAL A 103 18.12 22.44 29.75
N PRO A 104 17.94 23.62 29.12
CA PRO A 104 18.54 23.92 27.83
C PRO A 104 20.06 23.78 27.88
N VAL A 105 20.62 23.04 26.92
CA VAL A 105 22.06 22.87 26.83
C VAL A 105 22.63 23.86 25.81
N CYS A 106 23.45 24.80 26.28
CA CYS A 106 24.24 25.65 25.41
C CYS A 106 25.59 24.98 25.14
N MET A 107 25.76 24.42 23.94
CA MET A 107 27.01 23.82 23.51
C MET A 107 27.88 24.84 22.76
N LYS A 108 29.19 24.85 23.02
CA LYS A 108 30.13 25.65 22.23
C LYS A 108 30.17 25.12 20.79
N PRO A 109 30.16 25.99 19.76
CA PRO A 109 30.36 25.55 18.37
C PRO A 109 31.65 24.73 18.24
N HIS A 110 31.58 23.60 17.55
CA HIS A 110 32.73 22.73 17.37
C HIS A 110 33.78 23.39 16.45
N ARG A 111 35.08 23.19 16.74
CA ARG A 111 36.15 23.71 15.88
C ARG A 111 36.23 22.88 14.60
N MET A 112 35.65 23.39 13.52
CA MET A 112 35.60 22.67 12.25
C MET A 112 36.89 22.83 11.43
N PRO A 113 37.38 21.76 10.78
CA PRO A 113 38.43 21.81 9.76
C PRO A 113 38.11 22.82 8.65
N PHE A 114 39.13 23.53 8.15
CA PHE A 114 38.96 24.62 7.18
C PHE A 114 38.32 24.17 5.85
N ASN A 115 38.56 22.93 5.43
CA ASN A 115 38.00 22.34 4.21
C ASN A 115 36.48 22.06 4.28
N ILE A 116 35.90 21.97 5.48
CA ILE A 116 34.47 21.66 5.69
C ILE A 116 33.63 22.93 5.88
N ARG A 117 34.23 24.02 6.39
CA ARG A 117 33.52 25.30 6.65
C ARG A 117 32.72 25.82 5.45
N PRO A 118 33.25 25.81 4.20
CA PRO A 118 32.50 26.33 3.05
C PRO A 118 31.21 25.56 2.73
N LYS A 119 31.04 24.34 3.27
CA LYS A 119 29.83 23.52 3.07
C LYS A 119 28.76 23.77 4.12
N LEU A 120 29.09 24.44 5.23
CA LEU A 120 28.20 24.67 6.36
C LEU A 120 27.63 26.09 6.37
N ASP A 121 28.36 27.06 5.81
CA ASP A 121 27.98 28.49 5.79
C ASP A 121 27.02 28.85 4.62
N LYS A 122 26.34 27.86 4.04
CA LYS A 122 25.31 28.02 3.00
C LYS A 122 23.98 27.55 3.53
#